data_AF-A0A923V4I6-F1
#
_entry.id   AF-A0A923V4I6-F1
#
_cell.length_a   1.000
_cell.length_b   1.000
_cell.length_c   1.000
_cell.angle_alpha   90.00
_cell.angle_beta   90.00
_cell.angle_gamma   90.00
#
_symmetry.space_group_name_H-M   'P 1'
#
loop_
_entity.id
_entity.type
_entity.pdbx_description
1 polymer ?
#
loop_
_entity_poly.entity_id
_entity_poly.type
_entity_poly.pdbx_seq_one_letter_code
_entity_poly.pdbx_strand_id
1 'polypeptide(L)' 'MEKFKKIKLLVLKAEVDAIKFYLSNNMAAGHRLRVQMQELRNQAQALSFEIGNLL' A
#
# COMPACT_ATOMS: atom_id res chain seq x y z
N MET A 1 -15.06 7.17 1.98
CA MET A 1 -14.08 7.73 2.95
C MET A 1 -13.25 6.69 3.70
N GLU A 2 -13.83 5.59 4.19
CA GLU A 2 -13.07 4.55 4.90
C GLU A 2 -11.95 3.91 4.04
N LYS A 3 -12.21 3.65 2.75
CA LYS A 3 -11.20 3.13 1.79
C LYS A 3 -9.98 4.03 1.68
N PHE A 4 -10.17 5.36 1.62
CA PHE A 4 -9.08 6.32 1.63
C PHE A 4 -8.27 6.28 2.94
N LYS A 5 -8.93 6.12 4.10
CA LYS A 5 -8.23 5.94 5.38
C LYS A 5 -7.38 4.67 5.39
N LYS A 6 -7.90 3.55 4.86
CA LYS A 6 -7.15 2.28 4.73
C LYS A 6 -5.93 2.43 3.84
N ILE A 7 -6.10 3.04 2.66
CA ILE A 7 -5.00 3.34 1.74
C ILE A 7 -3.93 4.20 2.44
N LYS A 8 -4.33 5.28 3.13
CA LYS A 8 -3.38 6.14 3.87
C LYS A 8 -2.58 5.37 4.92
N LEU A 9 -3.26 4.52 5.72
CA LEU A 9 -2.59 3.69 6.72
C LEU A 9 -1.63 2.68 6.10
N LEU A 10 -1.98 2.14 4.93
CA LEU A 10 -1.13 1.21 4.20
C LEU A 10 0.15 1.89 3.68
N VAL A 11 0.03 3.12 3.15
CA VAL A 11 1.18 3.93 2.72
C VAL A 11 2.11 4.22 3.90
N LEU A 12 1.57 4.63 5.06
CA LEU A 12 2.40 4.89 6.25
C LEU A 12 3.16 3.64 6.72
N LYS A 13 2.53 2.46 6.67
CA LYS A 13 3.22 1.19 6.99
C LYS A 13 4.30 0.85 5.97
N ALA A 14 4.02 1.08 4.68
CA ALA A 14 4.97 0.85 3.61
C ALA A 14 6.20 1.76 3.72
N GLU A 15 6.05 3.03 4.09
CA GLU A 15 7.18 3.93 4.30
C GLU A 15 8.14 3.41 5.39
N VAL A 16 7.61 2.87 6.50
CA VAL A 16 8.44 2.28 7.57
C VAL A 16 9.25 1.08 7.06
N ASP A 17 8.64 0.18 6.29
CA ASP A 17 9.36 -0.96 5.72
C ASP A 17 10.31 -0.54 4.58
N ALA A 18 9.99 0.51 3.83
CA ALA A 18 10.87 1.10 2.80
C ALA A 18 12.14 1.68 3.41
N ILE A 19 12.04 2.45 4.49
CA ILE A 19 13.21 2.98 5.21
C ILE A 19 14.12 1.83 5.66
N LYS A 20 13.56 0.79 6.28
CA LYS A 20 14.33 -0.38 6.72
C LYS A 20 14.97 -1.14 5.57
N PHE A 21 14.25 -1.28 4.45
CA PHE A 21 14.75 -1.98 3.28
C PHE A 21 15.89 -1.22 2.61
N TYR A 22 15.68 0.06 2.27
CA TYR A 22 16.66 0.86 1.53
C TYR A 22 17.86 1.32 2.36
N LEU A 23 17.66 1.69 3.63
CA LEU A 23 18.75 2.24 4.46
C LEU A 23 19.48 1.17 5.28
N SER A 24 18.82 0.06 5.60
CA SER A 24 19.38 -0.98 6.48
C SER A 24 19.54 -2.34 5.81
N ASN A 25 19.34 -2.41 4.48
CA ASN A 25 19.39 -3.64 3.68
C ASN A 25 18.54 -4.79 4.26
N ASN A 26 17.42 -4.47 4.91
CA ASN A 26 16.57 -5.43 5.59
C ASN A 26 15.66 -6.16 4.58
N MET A 27 16.07 -7.35 4.16
CA MET A 27 15.34 -8.15 3.16
C MET A 27 13.93 -8.56 3.60
N ALA A 28 13.71 -8.81 4.88
CA ALA A 28 12.38 -9.13 5.41
C ALA A 28 11.43 -7.91 5.31
N ALA A 29 11.94 -6.70 5.53
CA ALA A 29 11.20 -5.46 5.28
C ALA A 29 10.91 -5.29 3.78
N GLY A 30 11.85 -5.64 2.90
CA GLY A 30 11.62 -5.68 1.45
C GLY A 30 10.47 -6.62 1.04
N HIS A 31 10.39 -7.81 1.63
CA HIS A 31 9.27 -8.73 1.37
C HIS A 31 7.93 -8.14 1.83
N ARG A 32 7.87 -7.56 3.03
CA ARG A 32 6.65 -6.89 3.53
C ARG A 32 6.26 -5.69 2.66
N LEU A 33 7.23 -4.86 2.29
CA LEU A 33 7.02 -3.72 1.40
C LEU A 33 6.40 -4.16 0.08
N ARG A 34 6.93 -5.21 -0.54
CA ARG A 34 6.39 -5.76 -1.79
C ARG A 34 4.93 -6.22 -1.65
N VAL A 35 4.58 -6.88 -0.54
CA VAL A 35 3.19 -7.31 -0.27
C VAL A 35 2.29 -6.10 -0.04
N GLN A 36 2.73 -5.09 0.72
CA GLN A 36 1.99 -3.86 0.97
C GLN A 36 1.74 -3.07 -0.32
N MET A 37 2.70 -3.03 -1.25
CA MET A 37 2.51 -2.39 -2.57
C MET A 37 1.51 -3.12 -3.46
N GLN A 38 1.48 -4.46 -3.40
CA GLN A 38 0.47 -5.24 -4.11
C GLN A 38 -0.93 -4.97 -3.55
N GLU A 39 -1.06 -4.94 -2.22
CA GLU A 39 -2.32 -4.61 -1.55
C GLU A 39 -2.78 -3.18 -1.88
N LEU A 40 -1.86 -2.21 -1.92
CA LEU A 40 -2.17 -0.83 -2.28
C LEU A 40 -2.74 -0.73 -3.69
N ARG A 41 -2.11 -1.40 -4.66
CA ARG A 41 -2.60 -1.46 -6.03
C ARG A 41 -4.02 -2.05 -6.09
N ASN A 42 -4.25 -3.16 -5.39
CA ASN A 42 -5.54 -3.82 -5.39
C ASN A 42 -6.63 -2.93 -4.78
N GLN A 43 -6.37 -2.27 -3.65
CA GLN A 43 -7.31 -1.35 -3.02
C GLN A 43 -7.61 -0.13 -3.90
N ALA A 44 -6.59 0.43 -4.55
CA ALA A 44 -6.75 1.55 -5.46
C ALA A 44 -7.56 1.17 -6.71
N GLN A 45 -7.30 0.00 -7.30
CA GLN A 45 -8.08 -0.52 -8.44
C GLN A 45 -9.53 -0.76 -8.05
N ALA A 46 -9.79 -1.41 -6.91
CA ALA A 46 -11.14 -1.65 -6.43
C ALA A 46 -11.93 -0.33 -6.22
N LEU A 47 -11.27 0.71 -5.70
CA LEU A 47 -11.86 2.04 -5.58
C LEU A 47 -12.15 2.67 -6.96
N SER A 48 -11.23 2.54 -7.91
CA SER A 48 -11.43 3.05 -9.27
C SER A 48 -12.60 2.36 -9.98
N PHE A 49 -12.75 1.04 -9.83
CA PHE A 49 -13.88 0.30 -10.39
C PHE A 49 -15.21 0.71 -9.75
N GLU A 50 -15.24 0.90 -8.43
CA GLU A 50 -16.43 1.41 -7.73
C GLU A 50 -16.85 2.77 -8.28
N ILE A 51 -15.91 3.70 -8.43
CA ILE A 51 -16.18 5.02 -9.02
C ILE A 51 -16.71 4.86 -10.45
N GLY A 52 -16.07 4.03 -11.27
CA GLY A 52 -16.49 3.79 -12.65
C GLY A 52 -17.89 3.21 -12.78
N ASN A 53 -18.36 2.41 -11.82
CA ASN A 53 -19.73 1.86 -11.81
C ASN A 53 -20.79 2.86 -11.32
N LEU A 54 -20.37 4.00 -10.77
CA LEU A 54 -21.25 5.05 -10.26
C LEU A 54 -21.37 6.26 -11.20
N LEU A 55 -20.59 6.26 -12.29
CA LEU A 55 -20.62 7.25 -13.36
C LEU A 55 -21.38 6.69 -14.57
#